data_AF-A0A239GKA8-F1
#
_entry.id   AF-A0A239GKA8-F1
#
_cell.length_a   1.000
_cell.length_b   1.000
_cell.length_c   1.000
_cell.angle_alpha   90.00
_cell.angle_beta   90.00
_cell.angle_gamma   90.00
#
_symmetry.space_group_name_H-M   'P 1'
#
loop_
_entity.id
_entity.type
_entity.pdbx_description
1 polymer ?
#
loop_
_entity_poly.entity_id
_entity_poly.type
_entity_poly.pdbx_seq_one_letter_code
_entity_poly.pdbx_strand_id
1 'polypeptide(L)'
;MSSDPLLEPPSQILWPLGQHIKDPSPESASAVLAPDDSWVDLKLRAARWYLDVLQHLESAVGLDRHAGVEMALDGCLSNLTGAVDAARARLIVTLERRLSTPPLQEHQYDLAKADKLVAQLVTQGGAAPSVGALRNARADEKAAVPTGWLAQARRLRNRTTHHTTLARHFDAVINEPTSEGRATTKLSLPGAPGDSVDVTVWLADCLQRAVDLCGDLLHDARATGHFIPD
;
A
#
# COMPACT_ATOMS: atom_id res chain seq x y z
N MET A 1 -11.74 37.95 -28.93
CA MET A 1 -11.03 37.63 -27.68
C MET A 1 -11.40 36.21 -27.34
N SER A 2 -10.45 35.28 -27.49
CA SER A 2 -10.64 33.86 -27.26
C SER A 2 -10.67 33.62 -25.76
N SER A 3 -11.79 33.16 -25.22
CA SER A 3 -11.87 32.64 -23.85
C SER A 3 -11.13 31.31 -23.83
N ASP A 4 -9.95 31.31 -23.21
CA ASP A 4 -9.14 30.12 -22.99
C ASP A 4 -9.90 29.17 -22.04
N PRO A 5 -10.33 27.97 -22.49
CA PRO A 5 -11.08 27.02 -21.66
C PRO A 5 -10.24 26.43 -20.51
N LEU A 6 -8.95 26.74 -20.44
CA LEU A 6 -8.05 26.34 -19.35
C LEU A 6 -8.19 27.21 -18.08
N LEU A 7 -9.04 28.24 -18.11
CA LEU A 7 -9.28 29.18 -17.01
C LEU A 7 -10.72 29.13 -16.49
N GLU A 8 -11.40 27.98 -16.59
CA GLU A 8 -12.57 27.78 -15.73
C GLU A 8 -12.11 27.86 -14.26
N PRO A 9 -12.82 28.60 -13.38
CA PRO A 9 -12.48 28.63 -11.96
C PRO A 9 -12.41 27.19 -11.45
N PRO A 10 -11.42 26.84 -10.62
CA PRO A 10 -11.25 25.46 -10.20
C PRO A 10 -12.58 24.96 -9.68
N SER A 11 -13.15 23.96 -10.36
CA SER A 11 -14.18 23.11 -9.78
C SER A 11 -13.69 22.81 -8.37
N GLN A 12 -14.50 23.15 -7.36
CA GLN A 12 -14.10 23.03 -5.96
C GLN A 12 -13.42 21.67 -5.79
N ILE A 13 -12.10 21.70 -5.64
CA ILE A 13 -11.33 20.49 -5.43
C ILE A 13 -11.69 20.07 -4.02
N LEU A 14 -12.76 19.27 -3.92
CA LEU A 14 -13.10 18.47 -2.75
C LEU A 14 -12.06 17.37 -2.69
N TRP A 15 -10.81 17.75 -2.43
CA TRP A 15 -9.84 16.80 -1.90
C TRP A 15 -10.46 16.27 -0.61
N PRO A 16 -10.68 14.95 -0.48
CA PRO A 16 -11.14 14.43 0.79
C PRO A 16 -10.05 14.77 1.78
N LEU A 17 -10.28 15.79 2.63
CA LEU A 17 -9.36 16.26 3.66
C LEU A 17 -9.03 15.16 4.70
N GLY A 18 -9.61 13.97 4.54
CA GLY A 18 -9.59 12.89 5.50
C GLY A 18 -10.36 13.28 6.76
N GLN A 19 -10.58 12.31 7.64
CA GLN A 19 -10.95 12.66 9.01
C GLN A 19 -9.73 13.27 9.69
N HIS A 20 -9.91 14.41 10.37
CA HIS A 20 -8.88 14.95 11.24
C HIS A 20 -8.63 13.94 12.36
N ILE A 21 -7.46 13.29 12.37
CA ILE A 21 -7.04 12.45 13.49
C ILE A 21 -6.76 13.42 14.64
N LYS A 22 -7.68 13.52 15.60
CA LYS A 22 -7.40 14.21 16.87
C LYS A 22 -6.28 13.44 17.57
N ASP A 23 -5.41 14.15 18.28
CA ASP A 23 -4.29 13.59 19.03
C ASP A 23 -4.65 12.22 19.64
N PRO A 24 -3.83 11.17 19.41
CA PRO A 24 -4.03 9.88 20.06
C PRO A 24 -3.79 10.05 21.57
N SER A 25 -4.76 10.60 22.27
CA SER A 25 -4.78 10.62 23.73
C SER A 25 -4.94 9.18 24.20
N PRO A 26 -4.08 8.72 25.14
CA PRO A 26 -4.15 7.37 25.68
C PRO A 26 -5.49 7.05 26.35
N GLU A 27 -6.28 8.07 26.72
CA GLU A 27 -7.55 7.92 27.43
C GLU A 27 -8.77 7.75 26.50
N SER A 28 -8.65 8.10 25.23
CA SER A 28 -9.75 8.04 24.24
C SER A 28 -9.75 6.78 23.37
N ALA A 29 -9.05 5.72 23.80
CA ALA A 29 -9.02 4.41 23.14
C ALA A 29 -10.36 3.64 23.26
N SER A 30 -11.44 4.23 22.76
CA SER A 30 -12.74 3.58 22.60
C SER A 30 -12.74 2.69 21.35
N ALA A 31 -12.39 1.42 21.54
CA ALA A 31 -12.87 0.17 20.93
C ALA A 31 -13.18 0.01 19.41
N VAL A 32 -13.23 1.03 18.57
CA VAL A 32 -13.59 0.86 17.14
C VAL A 32 -12.38 0.99 16.22
N LEU A 33 -11.40 1.81 16.58
CA LEU A 33 -10.07 1.83 16.00
C LEU A 33 -9.13 2.23 17.14
N ALA A 34 -8.16 1.39 17.51
CA ALA A 34 -7.09 1.87 18.37
C ALA A 34 -6.47 3.09 17.67
N PRO A 35 -6.25 4.23 18.33
CA PRO A 35 -5.74 5.45 17.68
C PRO A 35 -4.48 5.21 16.84
N ASP A 36 -3.68 4.21 17.22
CA ASP A 36 -2.45 3.81 16.56
C ASP A 36 -2.66 2.95 15.29
N ASP A 37 -3.82 2.31 15.13
CA ASP A 37 -4.20 1.52 13.94
C ASP A 37 -4.84 2.41 12.86
N SER A 38 -5.20 3.66 13.21
CA SER A 38 -5.88 4.62 12.33
C SER A 38 -5.12 4.91 11.04
N TRP A 39 -3.78 4.96 11.10
CA TRP A 39 -2.96 5.22 9.92
C TRP A 39 -2.98 4.06 8.91
N VAL A 40 -3.04 2.81 9.37
CA VAL A 40 -3.15 1.64 8.48
C VAL A 40 -4.48 1.68 7.74
N ASP A 41 -5.59 1.88 8.46
CA ASP A 41 -6.93 1.96 7.89
C ASP A 41 -7.06 3.13 6.90
N LEU A 42 -6.59 4.33 7.26
CA LEU A 42 -6.60 5.48 6.36
C LEU A 42 -5.81 5.23 5.07
N LYS A 43 -4.66 4.58 5.16
CA LYS A 43 -3.85 4.21 4.00
C LYS A 43 -4.55 3.17 3.13
N LEU A 44 -5.17 2.14 3.72
CA LEU A 44 -5.95 1.14 2.96
C LEU A 44 -7.17 1.77 2.27
N ARG A 45 -7.90 2.66 2.96
CA ARG A 45 -9.04 3.40 2.39
C ARG A 45 -8.60 4.33 1.27
N ALA A 46 -7.49 5.04 1.43
CA ALA A 46 -6.94 5.88 0.37
C ALA A 46 -6.53 5.05 -0.85
N ALA A 47 -5.86 3.92 -0.65
CA ALA A 47 -5.52 3.00 -1.73
C ALA A 47 -6.78 2.48 -2.46
N ARG A 48 -7.84 2.12 -1.71
CA ARG A 48 -9.13 1.72 -2.28
C ARG A 48 -9.76 2.83 -3.11
N TRP A 49 -9.78 4.06 -2.60
CA TRP A 49 -10.34 5.21 -3.31
C TRP A 49 -9.63 5.43 -4.65
N TYR A 50 -8.29 5.39 -4.67
CA TYR A 50 -7.53 5.51 -5.91
C TYR A 50 -7.81 4.36 -6.89
N LEU A 51 -7.99 3.13 -6.40
CA LEU A 51 -8.40 2.00 -7.22
C LEU A 51 -9.79 2.20 -7.83
N ASP A 52 -10.77 2.66 -7.04
CA ASP A 52 -12.12 2.95 -7.52
C ASP A 52 -12.10 4.06 -8.60
N VAL A 53 -11.25 5.09 -8.41
CA VAL A 53 -11.01 6.13 -9.42
C VAL A 53 -10.42 5.54 -10.70
N LEU A 54 -9.42 4.65 -10.60
CA LEU A 54 -8.83 3.98 -11.77
C LEU A 54 -9.87 3.12 -12.51
N GLN A 55 -10.67 2.34 -11.80
CA GLN A 55 -11.73 1.52 -12.41
C GLN A 55 -12.79 2.39 -13.11
N HIS A 56 -13.14 3.52 -12.51
CA HIS A 56 -14.04 4.49 -13.13
C HIS A 56 -13.43 5.08 -14.41
N LEU A 57 -12.18 5.56 -14.35
CA LEU A 57 -11.47 6.12 -15.51
C LEU A 57 -11.29 5.10 -16.63
N GLU A 58 -10.96 3.85 -16.30
CA GLU A 58 -10.87 2.74 -17.26
C GLU A 58 -12.18 2.57 -18.03
N SER A 59 -13.31 2.59 -17.33
CA SER A 59 -14.64 2.44 -17.95
C SER A 59 -15.07 3.65 -18.79
N ALA A 60 -14.58 4.85 -18.46
CA ALA A 60 -15.04 6.11 -19.04
C ALA A 60 -14.20 6.57 -20.24
N VAL A 61 -12.88 6.51 -20.11
CA VAL A 61 -11.91 7.07 -21.07
C VAL A 61 -10.78 6.10 -21.43
N GLY A 62 -10.79 4.89 -20.86
CA GLY A 62 -9.65 3.98 -20.88
C GLY A 62 -8.51 4.47 -19.98
N LEU A 63 -7.55 3.60 -19.68
CA LEU A 63 -6.32 4.01 -19.00
C LEU A 63 -5.26 4.33 -20.05
N ASP A 64 -5.54 5.32 -20.90
CA ASP A 64 -4.54 5.90 -21.80
C ASP A 64 -3.90 7.12 -21.13
N ARG A 65 -2.77 7.58 -21.70
CA ARG A 65 -1.74 8.53 -21.24
C ARG A 65 -2.18 9.86 -20.57
N HIS A 66 -3.07 9.79 -19.58
CA HIS A 66 -3.60 10.92 -18.83
C HIS A 66 -2.85 11.08 -17.51
N ALA A 67 -2.42 12.31 -17.20
CA ALA A 67 -1.77 12.64 -15.94
C ALA A 67 -2.60 12.18 -14.71
N GLY A 68 -3.94 12.24 -14.80
CA GLY A 68 -4.84 11.77 -13.75
C GLY A 68 -4.74 10.27 -13.45
N VAL A 69 -4.51 9.43 -14.48
CA VAL A 69 -4.35 7.97 -14.32
C VAL A 69 -3.07 7.67 -13.56
N GLU A 70 -1.97 8.35 -13.88
CA GLU A 70 -0.69 8.15 -13.20
C GLU A 70 -0.69 8.68 -11.77
N MET A 71 -1.31 9.84 -11.54
CA MET A 71 -1.52 10.36 -10.19
C MET A 71 -2.35 9.38 -9.36
N ALA A 72 -3.38 8.77 -9.95
CA ALA A 72 -4.18 7.77 -9.26
C ALA A 72 -3.39 6.48 -8.98
N LEU A 73 -2.55 6.03 -9.92
CA LEU A 73 -1.69 4.87 -9.74
C LEU A 73 -0.60 5.11 -8.68
N ASP A 74 0.04 6.28 -8.68
CA ASP A 74 0.99 6.71 -7.66
C ASP A 74 0.32 6.75 -6.28
N GLY A 75 -0.87 7.35 -6.22
CA GLY A 75 -1.69 7.39 -5.02
C GLY A 75 -2.02 6.00 -4.49
N CYS A 76 -2.47 5.10 -5.36
CA CYS A 76 -2.79 3.72 -5.00
C CYS A 76 -1.55 2.99 -4.45
N LEU A 77 -0.45 2.98 -5.20
CA LEU A 77 0.78 2.27 -4.82
C LEU A 77 1.43 2.85 -3.56
N SER A 78 1.45 4.18 -3.42
CA SER A 78 2.00 4.87 -2.25
C SER A 78 1.22 4.52 -0.99
N ASN A 79 -0.11 4.58 -1.04
CA ASN A 79 -0.93 4.29 0.13
C ASN A 79 -0.95 2.80 0.46
N LEU A 80 -0.98 1.92 -0.54
CA LEU A 80 -0.94 0.47 -0.34
C LEU A 80 0.37 0.03 0.33
N THR A 81 1.51 0.46 -0.21
CA THR A 81 2.83 0.14 0.38
C THR A 81 3.00 0.79 1.76
N GLY A 82 2.49 2.01 1.93
CA GLY A 82 2.52 2.74 3.19
C GLY A 82 1.67 2.10 4.30
N ALA A 83 0.53 1.48 3.98
CA ALA A 83 -0.28 0.74 4.95
C ALA A 83 0.51 -0.40 5.59
N VAL A 84 1.21 -1.20 4.77
CA VAL A 84 2.04 -2.30 5.26
C VAL A 84 3.24 -1.80 6.07
N ASP A 85 3.84 -0.67 5.68
CA ASP A 85 4.92 -0.04 6.46
C ASP A 85 4.42 0.43 7.84
N ALA A 86 3.23 1.03 7.92
CA ALA A 86 2.61 1.44 9.18
C ALA A 86 2.26 0.23 10.08
N ALA A 87 1.69 -0.84 9.51
CA ALA A 87 1.39 -2.06 10.25
C ALA A 87 2.66 -2.74 10.79
N ARG A 88 3.74 -2.80 9.99
CA ARG A 88 5.06 -3.29 10.45
C ARG A 88 5.60 -2.42 11.59
N ALA A 89 5.57 -1.10 11.44
CA ALA A 89 6.04 -0.18 12.47
C ALA A 89 5.29 -0.40 13.79
N ARG A 90 3.97 -0.62 13.74
CA ARG A 90 3.16 -0.94 14.92
C ARG A 90 3.61 -2.23 15.62
N LEU A 91 3.86 -3.30 14.85
CA LEU A 91 4.40 -4.55 15.41
C LEU A 91 5.77 -4.31 16.08
N ILE A 92 6.67 -3.57 15.43
CA ILE A 92 7.99 -3.26 15.97
C ILE A 92 7.88 -2.49 17.28
N VAL A 93 7.09 -1.40 17.34
CA VAL A 93 6.87 -0.62 18.57
C VAL A 93 6.35 -1.49 19.71
N THR A 94 5.43 -2.39 19.40
CA THR A 94 4.84 -3.29 20.40
C THR A 94 5.88 -4.30 20.92
N LEU A 95 6.69 -4.86 20.02
CA LEU A 95 7.80 -5.74 20.39
C LEU A 95 8.88 -5.00 21.20
N GLU A 96 9.24 -3.77 20.83
CA GLU A 96 10.21 -2.94 21.57
C GLU A 96 9.73 -2.70 23.01
N ARG A 97 8.44 -2.36 23.19
CA ARG A 97 7.83 -2.21 24.52
C ARG A 97 7.83 -3.52 25.30
N ARG A 98 7.40 -4.61 24.67
CA ARG A 98 7.32 -5.94 25.29
C ARG A 98 8.68 -6.46 25.75
N LEU A 99 9.72 -6.19 24.98
CA LEU A 99 11.09 -6.63 25.23
C LEU A 99 11.92 -5.59 25.99
N SER A 100 11.31 -4.47 26.42
CA SER A 100 12.00 -3.34 27.05
C SER A 100 13.25 -2.87 26.28
N THR A 101 13.17 -2.90 24.95
CA THR A 101 14.26 -2.49 24.06
C THR A 101 14.18 -0.99 23.79
N PRO A 102 15.31 -0.25 23.75
CA PRO A 102 15.30 1.17 23.41
C PRO A 102 14.63 1.41 22.06
N PRO A 103 13.70 2.39 21.96
CA PRO A 103 13.02 2.70 20.71
C PRO A 103 14.01 3.24 19.68
N LEU A 104 13.87 2.80 18.44
CA LEU A 104 14.61 3.38 17.31
C LEU A 104 13.91 4.63 16.76
N GLN A 105 14.61 5.38 15.92
CA GLN A 105 13.96 6.41 15.11
C GLN A 105 13.08 5.73 14.05
N GLU A 106 11.89 6.27 13.78
CA GLU A 106 10.85 5.63 12.96
C GLU A 106 11.34 5.20 11.57
N HIS A 107 12.26 5.96 10.96
CA HIS A 107 12.84 5.64 9.65
C HIS A 107 13.70 4.36 9.65
N GLN A 108 14.02 3.82 10.82
CA GLN A 108 14.81 2.60 11.02
C GLN A 108 13.93 1.35 11.21
N TYR A 109 12.60 1.50 11.19
CA TYR A 109 11.65 0.40 11.33
C TYR A 109 11.53 -0.41 10.04
N ASP A 110 12.46 -1.33 9.83
CA ASP A 110 12.52 -2.24 8.68
C ASP A 110 12.22 -3.71 9.05
N LEU A 111 12.26 -4.61 8.06
CA LEU A 111 11.99 -6.04 8.27
C LEU A 111 13.11 -6.73 9.06
N ALA A 112 14.36 -6.31 8.90
CA ALA A 112 15.47 -6.92 9.64
C ALA A 112 15.35 -6.64 11.15
N LYS A 113 14.89 -5.44 11.51
CA LYS A 113 14.56 -5.09 12.89
C LYS A 113 13.38 -5.92 13.42
N ALA A 114 12.30 -6.06 12.66
CA ALA A 114 11.18 -6.91 13.04
C ALA A 114 11.64 -8.36 13.30
N ASP A 115 12.41 -8.94 12.39
CA ASP A 115 12.97 -10.29 12.50
C ASP A 115 13.82 -10.46 13.76
N LYS A 116 14.69 -9.48 14.06
CA LYS A 116 15.53 -9.50 15.27
C LYS A 116 14.69 -9.51 16.55
N LEU A 117 13.66 -8.66 16.63
CA LEU A 117 12.80 -8.58 17.80
C LEU A 117 11.94 -9.83 17.96
N VAL A 118 11.42 -10.40 16.86
CA VAL A 118 10.68 -11.66 16.88
C VAL A 118 11.57 -12.80 17.38
N ALA A 119 12.81 -12.92 16.89
CA ALA A 119 13.75 -13.92 17.37
C ALA A 119 14.05 -13.78 18.87
N GLN A 120 14.17 -12.54 19.36
CA GLN A 120 14.37 -12.26 20.78
C GLN A 120 13.13 -12.66 21.62
N LEU A 121 11.92 -12.34 21.16
CA LEU A 121 10.68 -12.74 21.81
C LEU A 121 10.55 -14.26 21.94
N VAL A 122 10.84 -14.98 20.86
CA VAL A 122 10.81 -16.46 20.84
C VAL A 122 11.83 -17.04 21.83
N THR A 123 13.03 -16.46 21.89
CA THR A 123 14.07 -16.89 22.85
C THR A 123 13.62 -16.70 24.31
N GLN A 124 12.75 -15.73 24.58
CA GLN A 124 12.14 -15.47 25.89
C GLN A 124 10.85 -16.29 26.13
N GLY A 125 10.53 -17.24 25.25
CA GLY A 125 9.35 -18.11 25.38
C GLY A 125 8.04 -17.49 24.89
N GLY A 126 8.09 -16.34 24.21
CA GLY A 126 6.90 -15.74 23.60
C GLY A 126 6.49 -16.44 22.30
N ALA A 127 5.20 -16.34 21.95
CA ALA A 127 4.70 -16.78 20.66
C ALA A 127 5.30 -15.93 19.53
N ALA A 128 5.69 -16.57 18.43
CA ALA A 128 6.27 -15.87 17.27
C ALA A 128 5.18 -15.17 16.45
N PRO A 129 5.25 -13.84 16.25
CA PRO A 129 4.44 -13.15 15.24
C PRO A 129 4.67 -13.71 13.83
N SER A 130 3.64 -13.66 13.00
CA SER A 130 3.61 -14.15 11.62
C SER A 130 4.35 -13.23 10.63
N VAL A 131 5.59 -12.85 10.91
CA VAL A 131 6.44 -12.06 9.99
C VAL A 131 6.79 -12.79 8.68
N GLY A 132 6.52 -14.10 8.61
CA GLY A 132 6.73 -14.92 7.41
C GLY A 132 5.92 -14.42 6.20
N ALA A 133 4.66 -14.01 6.41
CA ALA A 133 3.83 -13.47 5.33
C ALA A 133 4.42 -12.17 4.76
N LEU A 134 4.94 -11.29 5.63
CA LEU A 134 5.64 -10.07 5.23
C LEU A 134 6.93 -10.37 4.46
N ARG A 135 7.69 -11.39 4.87
CA ARG A 135 8.91 -11.82 4.17
C ARG A 135 8.59 -12.34 2.77
N ASN A 136 7.55 -13.17 2.64
CA ASN A 136 7.08 -13.68 1.35
C ASN A 136 6.56 -12.55 0.44
N ALA A 137 5.83 -11.58 1.00
CA ALA A 137 5.37 -10.42 0.25
C ALA A 137 6.54 -9.58 -0.32
N ARG A 138 7.68 -9.55 0.38
CA ARG A 138 8.91 -8.86 -0.01
C ARG A 138 9.93 -9.77 -0.71
N ALA A 139 9.55 -10.96 -1.14
CA ALA A 139 10.47 -11.90 -1.77
C ALA A 139 11.21 -11.25 -2.96
N ASP A 140 12.53 -11.46 -3.00
CA ASP A 140 13.42 -10.99 -4.04
C ASP A 140 13.39 -9.47 -4.30
N GLU A 141 13.13 -8.64 -3.28
CA GLU A 141 12.99 -7.17 -3.45
C GLU A 141 14.23 -6.49 -4.07
N LYS A 142 15.42 -7.08 -3.89
CA LYS A 142 16.67 -6.58 -4.49
C LYS A 142 16.98 -7.18 -5.86
N ALA A 143 16.22 -8.18 -6.32
CA ALA A 143 16.46 -8.84 -7.59
C ALA A 143 16.09 -7.93 -8.77
N ALA A 144 16.64 -8.24 -9.95
CA ALA A 144 16.29 -7.56 -11.20
C ALA A 144 14.79 -7.67 -11.50
N VAL A 145 14.15 -8.75 -11.07
CA VAL A 145 12.71 -9.00 -11.18
C VAL A 145 12.22 -9.55 -9.83
N PRO A 146 11.53 -8.75 -9.00
CA PRO A 146 11.03 -9.23 -7.71
C PRO A 146 9.85 -10.20 -7.89
N THR A 147 9.80 -11.23 -7.06
CA THR A 147 8.72 -12.25 -7.06
C THR A 147 7.63 -11.94 -6.04
N GLY A 148 7.97 -11.21 -4.97
CA GLY A 148 7.02 -10.77 -3.97
C GLY A 148 6.13 -9.63 -4.48
N TRP A 149 4.82 -9.74 -4.26
CA TRP A 149 3.85 -8.75 -4.73
C TRP A 149 4.13 -7.34 -4.16
N LEU A 150 4.55 -7.24 -2.89
CA LEU A 150 4.84 -5.96 -2.24
C LEU A 150 6.15 -5.36 -2.78
N ALA A 151 7.12 -6.22 -3.09
CA ALA A 151 8.35 -5.79 -3.75
C ALA A 151 8.08 -5.27 -5.18
N GLN A 152 7.20 -5.94 -5.93
CA GLN A 152 6.72 -5.47 -7.24
C GLN A 152 6.01 -4.11 -7.12
N ALA A 153 5.07 -3.96 -6.18
CA ALA A 153 4.37 -2.69 -5.94
C ALA A 153 5.31 -1.54 -5.57
N ARG A 154 6.29 -1.77 -4.70
CA ARG A 154 7.31 -0.76 -4.34
C ARG A 154 8.20 -0.38 -5.52
N ARG A 155 8.57 -1.36 -6.35
CA ARG A 155 9.36 -1.09 -7.55
C ARG A 155 8.59 -0.20 -8.51
N LEU A 156 7.30 -0.48 -8.73
CA LEU A 156 6.44 0.36 -9.57
C LEU A 156 6.25 1.76 -9.01
N ARG A 157 6.09 1.87 -7.69
CA ARG A 157 6.02 3.16 -6.98
C ARG A 157 7.28 3.99 -7.16
N ASN A 158 8.46 3.34 -7.08
CA ASN A 158 9.76 4.02 -7.13
C ASN A 158 10.30 4.22 -8.57
N ARG A 159 9.57 3.83 -9.62
CA ARG A 159 9.99 4.10 -10.99
C ARG A 159 9.94 5.61 -11.25
N THR A 160 11.04 6.18 -11.71
CA THR A 160 11.15 7.59 -12.07
C THR A 160 10.27 7.91 -13.26
N THR A 161 9.26 8.78 -13.08
CA THR A 161 8.49 9.40 -14.16
C THR A 161 9.43 10.19 -15.09
N HIS A 162 9.49 9.85 -16.37
CA HIS A 162 10.27 10.62 -17.35
C HIS A 162 9.48 11.88 -17.76
N HIS A 163 10.19 12.96 -18.09
CA HIS A 163 9.65 14.29 -18.40
C HIS A 163 8.64 14.33 -19.57
N THR A 164 8.62 13.30 -20.42
CA THR A 164 7.77 13.20 -21.63
C THR A 164 7.14 11.82 -21.81
N THR A 165 7.41 10.88 -20.92
CA THR A 165 6.91 9.50 -21.00
C THR A 165 6.45 9.02 -19.64
N LEU A 166 5.27 8.42 -19.63
CA LEU A 166 4.79 7.62 -18.51
C LEU A 166 5.80 6.52 -18.25
N ALA A 167 6.46 6.56 -17.09
CA ALA A 167 7.53 5.61 -16.76
C ALA A 167 7.02 4.19 -16.52
N ARG A 168 5.70 4.04 -16.37
CA ARG A 168 5.00 2.78 -16.40
C ARG A 168 4.48 2.62 -17.82
N HIS A 169 5.15 1.76 -18.59
CA HIS A 169 4.68 1.43 -19.93
C HIS A 169 3.33 0.72 -19.79
N PHE A 170 2.29 1.38 -20.28
CA PHE A 170 0.99 0.77 -20.47
C PHE A 170 0.93 0.30 -21.92
N ASP A 171 0.79 -1.01 -22.10
CA ASP A 171 0.38 -1.54 -23.38
C ASP A 171 -1.13 -1.34 -23.43
N ALA A 172 -1.54 -0.18 -23.95
CA ALA A 172 -2.91 -0.02 -24.40
C ALA A 172 -3.11 -1.04 -25.52
N VAL A 173 -3.83 -2.13 -25.24
CA VAL A 173 -4.26 -3.04 -26.30
C VAL A 173 -5.44 -2.37 -26.99
N ILE A 174 -5.12 -1.35 -27.78
CA ILE A 174 -6.03 -0.78 -28.76
C ILE A 174 -6.17 -1.88 -29.81
N ASN A 175 -7.32 -2.56 -29.83
CA ASN A 175 -7.78 -3.56 -30.83
C ASN A 175 -7.78 -5.06 -30.46
N GLU A 176 -7.62 -5.49 -29.20
CA GLU A 176 -8.08 -6.86 -28.85
C GLU A 176 -9.59 -6.82 -28.63
N PRO A 177 -10.39 -7.54 -29.43
CA PRO A 177 -11.83 -7.61 -29.20
C PRO A 177 -12.06 -8.43 -27.94
N THR A 178 -12.26 -7.77 -26.81
CA THR A 178 -12.99 -8.39 -25.72
C THR A 178 -14.40 -8.68 -26.23
N SER A 179 -15.07 -9.72 -25.70
CA SER A 179 -16.48 -10.02 -26.01
C SER A 179 -17.44 -8.85 -25.74
N GLU A 180 -16.94 -7.78 -25.09
CA GLU A 180 -17.64 -6.55 -24.75
C GLU A 180 -17.15 -5.30 -25.51
N GLY A 181 -16.17 -5.42 -26.42
CA GLY A 181 -15.69 -4.32 -27.26
C GLY A 181 -14.91 -3.21 -26.53
N ARG A 182 -14.39 -3.49 -25.32
CA ARG A 182 -13.59 -2.54 -24.52
C ARG A 182 -12.11 -2.87 -24.59
N ALA A 183 -11.27 -1.85 -24.76
CA ALA A 183 -9.82 -1.96 -24.65
C ALA A 183 -9.43 -2.11 -23.19
N THR A 184 -8.79 -3.22 -22.81
CA THR A 184 -8.18 -3.39 -21.48
C THR A 184 -6.79 -2.79 -21.49
N THR A 185 -6.48 -1.91 -20.54
CA THR A 185 -5.12 -1.40 -20.39
C THR A 185 -4.29 -2.38 -19.58
N LYS A 186 -3.25 -2.95 -20.21
CA LYS A 186 -2.35 -3.89 -19.54
C LYS A 186 -1.09 -3.15 -19.08
N LEU A 187 -0.68 -3.40 -17.83
CA LEU A 187 0.58 -2.91 -17.28
C LEU A 187 1.67 -3.95 -17.52
N SER A 188 2.77 -3.56 -18.18
CA SER A 188 3.92 -4.45 -18.32
C SER A 188 4.65 -4.54 -16.96
N LEU A 189 4.37 -5.62 -16.24
CA LEU A 189 4.96 -5.95 -14.95
C LEU A 189 6.09 -6.96 -15.17
N PRO A 190 7.37 -6.58 -15.07
CA PRO A 190 8.45 -7.57 -15.12
C PRO A 190 8.24 -8.61 -14.02
N GLY A 191 8.12 -9.87 -14.39
CA GLY A 191 7.92 -11.00 -13.46
C GLY A 191 6.47 -11.43 -13.21
N ALA A 192 5.49 -10.78 -13.82
CA ALA A 192 4.11 -11.29 -13.82
C ALA A 192 3.91 -12.35 -14.93
N PRO A 193 3.12 -13.40 -14.71
CA PRO A 193 2.83 -14.38 -15.75
C PRO A 193 2.07 -13.71 -16.91
N GLY A 194 2.69 -13.67 -18.10
CA GLY A 194 2.06 -13.18 -19.34
C GLY A 194 2.48 -11.79 -19.84
N ASP A 195 3.60 -11.24 -19.37
CA ASP A 195 4.22 -9.95 -19.77
C ASP A 195 3.35 -8.68 -19.65
N SER A 196 2.04 -8.82 -19.42
CA SER A 196 1.10 -7.73 -19.29
C SER A 196 -0.10 -8.20 -18.44
N VAL A 197 -0.44 -7.44 -17.40
CA VAL A 197 -1.56 -7.76 -16.49
C VAL A 197 -2.53 -6.59 -16.49
N ASP A 198 -3.83 -6.86 -16.41
CA ASP A 198 -4.82 -5.85 -16.11
C ASP A 198 -4.46 -5.14 -14.79
N VAL A 199 -4.24 -3.83 -14.89
CA VAL A 199 -3.71 -3.03 -13.77
C VAL A 199 -4.71 -2.93 -12.63
N THR A 200 -6.00 -2.79 -12.91
CA THR A 200 -7.02 -2.64 -11.87
C THR A 200 -7.27 -3.96 -11.17
N VAL A 201 -7.23 -5.08 -11.90
CA VAL A 201 -7.28 -6.44 -11.34
C VAL A 201 -6.06 -6.72 -10.45
N TRP A 202 -4.85 -6.41 -10.92
CA TRP A 202 -3.63 -6.62 -10.14
C TRP A 202 -3.57 -5.73 -8.88
N LEU A 203 -3.98 -4.47 -8.98
CA LEU A 203 -4.09 -3.57 -7.83
C LEU A 203 -5.16 -4.03 -6.83
N ALA A 204 -6.29 -4.56 -7.30
CA ALA A 204 -7.32 -5.12 -6.43
C ALA A 204 -6.80 -6.33 -5.64
N ASP A 205 -6.07 -7.24 -6.28
CA ASP A 205 -5.40 -8.37 -5.62
C ASP A 205 -4.35 -7.87 -4.61
N CYS A 206 -3.51 -6.90 -4.99
CA CYS A 206 -2.54 -6.29 -4.07
C CYS A 206 -3.22 -5.62 -2.87
N LEU A 207 -4.36 -4.95 -3.09
CA LEU A 207 -5.11 -4.30 -2.03
C LEU A 207 -5.67 -5.34 -1.04
N GLN A 208 -6.26 -6.42 -1.54
CA GLN A 208 -6.76 -7.50 -0.68
C GLN A 208 -5.62 -8.12 0.13
N ARG A 209 -4.49 -8.45 -0.51
CA ARG A 209 -3.31 -8.97 0.18
C ARG A 209 -2.73 -7.99 1.20
N ALA A 210 -2.82 -6.68 0.94
CA ALA A 210 -2.41 -5.66 1.90
C ALA A 210 -3.37 -5.58 3.08
N VAL A 211 -4.68 -5.70 2.87
CA VAL A 211 -5.68 -5.78 3.95
C VAL A 211 -5.38 -6.98 4.85
N ASP A 212 -5.21 -8.17 4.26
CA ASP A 212 -4.95 -9.40 5.01
C ASP A 212 -3.63 -9.31 5.79
N LEU A 213 -2.54 -8.92 5.12
CA LEU A 213 -1.23 -8.79 5.75
C LEU A 213 -1.21 -7.73 6.86
N CYS A 214 -1.87 -6.59 6.66
CA CYS A 214 -1.99 -5.57 7.71
C CYS A 214 -2.81 -6.10 8.89
N GLY A 215 -3.91 -6.82 8.61
CA GLY A 215 -4.75 -7.47 9.61
C GLY A 215 -3.95 -8.42 10.49
N ASP A 216 -3.15 -9.30 9.87
CA ASP A 216 -2.29 -10.25 10.57
C ASP A 216 -1.26 -9.55 11.45
N LEU A 217 -0.54 -8.55 10.91
CA LEU A 217 0.48 -7.81 11.65
C LEU A 217 -0.11 -7.03 12.85
N LEU A 218 -1.29 -6.43 12.68
CA LEU A 218 -1.98 -5.73 13.76
C LEU A 218 -2.55 -6.69 14.80
N HIS A 219 -3.07 -7.85 14.37
CA HIS A 219 -3.49 -8.92 15.27
C HIS A 219 -2.33 -9.39 16.14
N ASP A 220 -1.19 -9.70 15.53
CA ASP A 220 0.03 -10.11 16.23
C ASP A 220 0.54 -9.03 17.19
N ALA A 221 0.48 -7.76 16.78
CA ALA A 221 0.86 -6.65 17.64
C ALA A 221 -0.02 -6.59 18.90
N ARG A 222 -1.35 -6.74 18.76
CA ARG A 222 -2.27 -6.77 19.91
C ARG A 222 -2.02 -7.98 20.80
N ALA A 223 -1.90 -9.17 20.21
CA ALA A 223 -1.61 -10.40 20.95
C ALA A 223 -0.32 -10.30 21.76
N THR A 224 0.72 -9.69 21.19
CA THR A 224 2.00 -9.44 21.85
C THR A 224 1.88 -8.39 22.97
N GLY A 225 1.06 -7.35 22.76
CA GLY A 225 0.87 -6.26 23.73
C GLY A 225 0.07 -6.64 24.98
N HIS A 226 -0.77 -7.67 24.92
CA HIS A 226 -1.63 -8.09 26.05
C HIS A 226 -0.97 -9.06 27.04
N PHE A 227 0.30 -9.46 26.84
CA PHE A 227 0.96 -10.37 27.77
C PHE A 227 1.38 -9.63 29.05
N ILE A 228 0.70 -9.93 30.16
CA ILE A 228 1.14 -9.60 31.52
C ILE A 228 1.96 -10.81 32.02
N PRO A 229 3.25 -10.65 32.34
CA PRO A 229 4.01 -11.72 32.98
C PRO A 229 3.46 -11.97 34.39
N ASP A 230 3.16 -13.24 34.69
CA ASP A 230 2.97 -13.74 36.05
C ASP A 230 4.29 -13.67 36.86
#